data_AF-Q4DNT8-F1
#
_entry.id   AF-Q4DNT8-F1
#
_cell.length_a   1.000
_cell.length_b   1.000
_cell.length_c   1.000
_cell.angle_alpha   90.00
_cell.angle_beta   90.00
_cell.angle_gamma   90.00
#
_symmetry.space_group_name_H-M   'P 1'
#
loop_
_entity.id
_entity.type
_entity.pdbx_description
1 polymer ?
#
loop_
_entity_poly.entity_id
_entity_poly.type
_entity_poly.pdbx_seq_one_letter_code
_entity_poly.pdbx_strand_id
1 'polypeptide(L)'
;MLRRTLRVMSTPKTTHTNAQQEVLEISSAYSLLRMCYRSIDIKVKSRHARQFLQKRLIEQWREHCQETDPEKQRFLMDHAGAFLQALHSSRNPKPGEVVKFQLSRRVAYEEAQRAKAERAKTVHKLPSGAKLNY
;
A
#
# COMPACT_ATOMS: atom_id res chain seq x y z
N MET A 1 -13.84 -6.14 40.71
CA MET A 1 -14.07 -4.84 40.02
C MET A 1 -14.43 -5.10 38.57
N LEU A 2 -15.67 -4.81 38.18
CA LEU A 2 -16.26 -5.09 36.87
C LEU A 2 -15.82 -4.03 35.84
N ARG A 3 -15.12 -4.43 34.76
CA ARG A 3 -14.90 -3.55 33.59
C ARG A 3 -15.57 -4.15 32.36
N ARG A 4 -16.80 -3.69 32.13
CA ARG A 4 -17.53 -3.76 30.85
C ARG A 4 -16.76 -2.96 29.79
N THR A 5 -16.47 -3.58 28.65
CA THR A 5 -16.08 -2.87 27.43
C THR A 5 -17.18 -3.05 26.39
N LEU A 6 -17.77 -1.91 26.00
CA LEU A 6 -18.83 -1.81 25.01
C LEU A 6 -18.34 -2.29 23.63
N ARG A 7 -19.08 -3.23 23.04
CA ARG A 7 -19.05 -3.50 21.59
C ARG A 7 -19.71 -2.33 20.88
N VAL A 8 -18.91 -1.50 20.21
CA VAL A 8 -19.41 -0.50 19.25
C VAL A 8 -19.81 -1.24 17.97
N MET A 9 -21.08 -1.10 17.61
CA MET A 9 -21.68 -1.64 16.39
C MET A 9 -21.10 -0.92 15.17
N SER A 10 -20.52 -1.67 14.23
CA SER A 10 -20.14 -1.17 12.91
C SER A 10 -21.37 -1.14 12.01
N THR A 11 -21.75 0.06 11.55
CA THR A 11 -22.75 0.26 10.48
C THR A 11 -22.23 -0.28 9.13
N PRO A 12 -23.12 -0.78 8.26
CA PRO A 12 -22.73 -1.30 6.95
C PRO A 12 -22.18 -0.16 6.07
N LYS A 13 -21.03 -0.41 5.46
CA LYS A 13 -20.35 0.49 4.52
C LYS A 13 -21.00 0.38 3.14
N THR A 14 -21.40 1.52 2.58
CA THR A 14 -22.11 1.63 1.31
C THR A 14 -21.14 1.53 0.13
N THR A 15 -20.89 0.31 -0.35
CA THR A 15 -19.94 -0.02 -1.43
C THR A 15 -20.11 0.86 -2.68
N HIS A 16 -19.33 1.94 -2.79
CA HIS A 16 -19.26 2.75 -4.01
C HIS A 16 -18.20 2.16 -4.97
N THR A 17 -18.66 1.59 -6.08
CA THR A 17 -17.84 1.04 -7.16
C THR A 17 -17.42 2.14 -8.15
N ASN A 18 -16.12 2.46 -8.22
CA ASN A 18 -15.54 3.06 -9.43
C ASN A 18 -15.12 1.90 -10.33
N ALA A 19 -15.88 1.68 -11.41
CA ALA A 19 -15.73 0.83 -12.62
C ALA A 19 -14.72 -0.34 -12.73
N GLN A 20 -13.64 -0.46 -11.96
CA GLN A 20 -12.59 -1.45 -12.17
C GLN A 20 -11.95 -2.06 -10.90
N GLN A 21 -12.30 -1.65 -9.67
CA GLN A 21 -11.69 -2.19 -8.44
C GLN A 21 -12.64 -2.10 -7.23
N GLU A 22 -12.52 -3.03 -6.27
CA GLU A 22 -13.01 -2.81 -4.90
C GLU A 22 -12.28 -1.58 -4.36
N VAL A 23 -12.93 -0.42 -4.42
CA VAL A 23 -12.42 0.82 -3.86
C VAL A 23 -12.37 0.59 -2.36
N LEU A 24 -11.16 0.57 -1.78
CA LEU A 24 -11.02 0.74 -0.34
C LEU A 24 -11.83 1.98 0.04
N GLU A 25 -12.93 1.81 0.76
CA GLU A 25 -13.73 2.97 1.15
C GLU A 25 -13.02 3.71 2.27
N ILE A 26 -12.30 4.75 1.86
CA ILE A 26 -11.49 5.56 2.75
C ILE A 26 -12.35 6.75 3.17
N SER A 27 -13.13 6.56 4.24
CA SER A 27 -14.04 7.59 4.76
C SER A 27 -13.34 8.71 5.54
N SER A 28 -12.02 8.63 5.73
CA SER A 28 -11.27 9.60 6.54
C SER A 28 -9.92 9.88 5.92
N ALA A 29 -9.59 11.16 5.75
CA ALA A 29 -8.27 11.58 5.29
C ALA A 29 -7.14 11.06 6.21
N TYR A 30 -7.41 10.92 7.51
CA TYR A 30 -6.44 10.38 8.46
C TYR A 30 -6.23 8.86 8.32
N SER A 31 -7.26 8.10 7.95
CA SER A 31 -7.08 6.67 7.65
C SER A 31 -6.31 6.48 6.34
N LEU A 32 -6.56 7.32 5.33
CA LEU A 32 -5.77 7.39 4.09
C LEU A 32 -4.29 7.63 4.40
N LEU A 33 -4.00 8.65 5.21
CA LEU A 33 -2.64 8.97 5.64
C LEU A 33 -1.95 7.74 6.25
N ARG A 34 -2.61 7.06 7.20
CA ARG A 34 -2.07 5.86 7.86
C ARG A 34 -1.80 4.73 6.85
N MET A 35 -2.68 4.54 5.87
CA MET A 35 -2.49 3.54 4.81
C MET A 35 -1.31 3.88 3.90
N CYS A 36 -1.14 5.14 3.52
CA CYS A 36 0.01 5.61 2.75
C CYS A 36 1.33 5.36 3.51
N TYR A 37 1.39 5.75 4.79
CA TYR A 37 2.54 5.46 5.65
C TYR A 37 2.90 3.98 5.71
N ARG A 38 1.88 3.15 5.92
CA ARG A 38 2.05 1.70 5.99
C ARG A 38 2.51 1.11 4.67
N SER A 39 2.02 1.65 3.55
CA SER A 39 2.39 1.21 2.21
C SER A 39 3.82 1.58 1.88
N ILE A 40 4.28 2.77 2.28
CA ILE A 40 5.68 3.18 2.13
C ILE A 40 6.60 2.21 2.89
N ASP A 41 6.27 1.88 4.15
CA ASP A 41 7.03 0.92 4.96
C ASP A 41 7.16 -0.46 4.30
N ILE A 42 6.12 -0.90 3.59
CA ILE A 42 6.03 -2.24 3.01
C ILE A 42 6.67 -2.30 1.61
N LYS A 43 6.36 -1.35 0.74
CA LYS A 43 6.71 -1.40 -0.69
C LYS A 43 8.06 -0.76 -0.99
N VAL A 44 8.47 0.25 -0.23
CA VAL A 44 9.68 1.03 -0.53
C VAL A 44 10.88 0.42 0.21
N LYS A 45 11.79 -0.21 -0.56
CA LYS A 45 12.95 -0.91 0.01
C LYS A 45 14.04 0.04 0.51
N SER A 46 14.30 1.13 -0.23
CA SER A 46 15.35 2.09 0.11
C SER A 46 14.97 2.86 1.38
N ARG A 47 15.90 2.92 2.34
CA ARG A 47 15.74 3.70 3.58
C ARG A 47 15.60 5.19 3.28
N HIS A 48 16.44 5.72 2.40
CA HIS A 48 16.40 7.12 2.01
C HIS A 48 15.06 7.46 1.32
N ALA A 49 14.62 6.60 0.39
CA ALA A 49 13.34 6.82 -0.29
C ALA A 49 12.14 6.75 0.68
N ARG A 50 12.15 5.83 1.66
CA ARG A 50 11.14 5.79 2.72
C ARG A 50 11.08 7.09 3.51
N GLN A 51 12.23 7.57 4.00
CA GLN A 51 12.31 8.81 4.77
C GLN A 51 11.85 10.01 3.95
N PHE A 52 12.28 10.11 2.69
CA PHE A 52 11.87 11.17 1.76
C PHE A 52 10.35 11.18 1.55
N LEU A 53 9.76 10.03 1.21
CA LEU A 53 8.31 9.92 0.97
C LEU A 53 7.49 10.18 2.23
N GLN A 54 7.91 9.66 3.38
CA GLN A 54 7.24 9.90 4.66
C GLN A 54 7.31 11.36 5.08
N LYS A 55 8.45 12.03 4.86
CA LYS A 55 8.61 13.46 5.12
C LYS A 55 7.70 14.29 4.23
N ARG A 56 7.70 14.01 2.91
CA ARG A 56 6.84 14.72 1.97
C ARG A 56 5.35 14.53 2.30
N LEU A 57 4.96 13.31 2.67
CA LEU A 57 3.59 12.99 3.04
C LEU A 57 3.11 13.74 4.29
N ILE A 58 3.96 13.87 5.33
CA ILE A 58 3.58 14.64 6.52
C ILE A 58 3.54 16.14 6.28
N GLU A 59 4.41 16.65 5.42
CA GLU A 59 4.39 18.07 5.02
C GLU A 59 3.07 18.40 4.32
N GLN A 60 2.69 17.61 3.32
CA GLN A 60 1.40 17.75 2.62
C GLN A 60 0.20 17.60 3.58
N TRP A 61 0.27 16.65 4.52
CA TRP A 61 -0.77 16.53 5.54
C TRP A 61 -0.87 17.78 6.42
N ARG A 62 0.26 18.33 6.86
CA ARG A 62 0.27 19.53 7.71
C ARG A 62 -0.26 20.76 6.98
N GLU A 63 0.00 20.87 5.68
CA GLU A 63 -0.50 21.96 4.84
C GLU A 63 -2.03 21.90 4.65
N HIS A 64 -2.62 20.71 4.59
CA HIS A 64 -4.01 20.54 4.18
C HIS A 64 -4.95 19.94 5.23
N CYS A 65 -4.47 19.59 6.44
CA CYS A 65 -5.29 18.92 7.45
C CYS A 65 -6.45 19.77 8.00
N GLN A 66 -6.40 21.09 7.78
CA GLN A 66 -7.43 22.05 8.19
C GLN A 66 -8.26 22.55 7.01
N GLU A 67 -8.11 21.97 5.81
CA GLU A 67 -8.93 22.35 4.66
C GLU A 67 -10.40 22.08 4.97
N THR A 68 -11.25 23.08 4.75
CA THR A 68 -12.69 23.02 5.05
C THR A 68 -13.55 22.89 3.79
N ASP A 69 -12.98 23.23 2.62
CA ASP A 69 -13.66 23.14 1.34
C ASP A 69 -13.83 21.66 0.91
N PRO A 70 -15.08 21.17 0.75
CA PRO A 70 -15.34 19.77 0.41
C PRO A 70 -14.79 19.36 -0.95
N GLU A 71 -14.74 20.26 -1.94
CA GLU A 71 -14.20 19.93 -3.27
C GLU A 71 -12.68 19.74 -3.20
N LYS A 72 -11.99 20.62 -2.47
CA LYS A 72 -10.55 20.48 -2.23
C LYS A 72 -10.22 19.26 -1.40
N GLN A 73 -10.99 18.98 -0.34
CA GLN A 73 -10.82 17.76 0.44
C GLN A 73 -10.94 16.52 -0.44
N ARG A 74 -11.94 16.46 -1.31
CA ARG A 74 -12.13 15.35 -2.25
C ARG A 74 -10.93 15.23 -3.21
N PHE A 75 -10.50 16.33 -3.82
CA PHE A 75 -9.34 16.36 -4.70
C PHE A 75 -8.06 15.85 -4.00
N LEU A 76 -7.81 16.29 -2.77
CA LEU A 76 -6.68 15.86 -1.96
C LEU A 76 -6.76 14.36 -1.62
N MET A 77 -7.94 13.87 -1.28
CA MET A 77 -8.16 12.45 -1.01
C MET A 77 -7.97 11.60 -2.27
N ASP A 78 -8.47 12.04 -3.42
CA ASP A 78 -8.28 11.35 -4.70
C ASP A 78 -6.79 11.34 -5.10
N HIS A 79 -6.08 12.46 -4.91
CA HIS A 79 -4.65 12.55 -5.18
C HIS A 79 -3.83 11.61 -4.28
N ALA A 80 -4.13 11.57 -2.98
CA ALA A 80 -3.50 10.65 -2.05
C ALA A 80 -3.89 9.17 -2.33
N GLY A 81 -5.10 8.93 -2.80
CA GLY A 81 -5.57 7.61 -3.28
C GLY A 81 -4.78 7.13 -4.50
N ALA A 82 -4.55 8.02 -5.47
CA ALA A 82 -3.72 7.73 -6.65
C ALA A 82 -2.26 7.42 -6.24
N PHE A 83 -1.69 8.18 -5.29
CA PHE A 83 -0.37 7.87 -4.73
C PHE A 83 -0.33 6.49 -4.08
N LEU A 84 -1.34 6.15 -3.26
CA LEU A 84 -1.47 4.83 -2.64
C LEU A 84 -1.54 3.73 -3.70
N GLN A 85 -2.35 3.90 -4.75
CA GLN A 85 -2.46 2.95 -5.85
C GLN A 85 -1.13 2.79 -6.59
N ALA A 86 -0.41 3.87 -6.86
CA ALA A 86 0.89 3.85 -7.51
C ALA A 86 1.95 3.08 -6.70
N LEU A 87 1.92 3.15 -5.36
CA LEU A 87 2.83 2.37 -4.50
C LEU A 87 2.62 0.85 -4.60
N HIS A 88 1.39 0.41 -4.88
CA HIS A 88 1.03 -1.02 -4.94
C HIS A 88 0.98 -1.56 -6.36
N SER A 89 0.89 -0.71 -7.36
CA SER A 89 0.89 -1.09 -8.77
C SER A 89 2.24 -1.69 -9.20
N SER A 90 2.19 -2.60 -10.16
CA SER A 90 3.40 -3.10 -10.81
C SER A 90 4.04 -1.96 -11.64
N ARG A 91 5.32 -2.10 -12.01
CA ARG A 91 6.03 -1.08 -12.82
C ARG A 91 5.33 -0.82 -14.17
N ASN A 92 4.74 -1.86 -14.74
CA ASN A 92 4.02 -1.85 -16.01
C ASN A 92 2.66 -2.52 -15.80
N PRO A 93 1.67 -1.82 -15.20
CA PRO A 93 0.36 -2.39 -14.95
C PRO A 93 -0.34 -2.62 -16.28
N LYS A 94 -0.98 -3.77 -16.44
CA LYS A 94 -1.84 -4.00 -17.61
C LYS A 94 -3.14 -3.19 -17.47
N PRO A 95 -3.73 -2.69 -18.56
CA PRO A 95 -5.06 -2.10 -18.50
C PRO A 95 -6.06 -3.08 -17.84
N GLY A 96 -6.78 -2.62 -16.82
CA GLY A 96 -7.72 -3.45 -16.06
C GLY A 96 -7.09 -4.38 -15.01
N GLU A 97 -5.78 -4.31 -14.76
CA GLU A 97 -5.15 -5.09 -13.69
C GLU A 97 -5.66 -4.62 -12.31
N VAL A 98 -6.17 -5.56 -11.52
CA VAL A 98 -6.66 -5.29 -10.17
C VAL A 98 -5.46 -5.03 -9.24
N VAL A 99 -5.36 -3.80 -8.74
CA VAL A 99 -4.36 -3.42 -7.75
C VAL A 99 -4.75 -4.03 -6.41
N LYS A 100 -3.94 -4.99 -5.95
CA LYS A 100 -4.13 -5.61 -4.64
C LYS A 100 -3.38 -4.81 -3.57
N PHE A 101 -4.13 -4.24 -2.64
CA PHE A 101 -3.56 -3.51 -1.50
C PHE A 101 -3.21 -4.47 -0.38
N GLN A 102 -1.91 -4.70 -0.15
CA GLN A 102 -1.45 -5.56 0.95
C GLN A 102 -0.78 -4.73 2.05
N LEU A 103 -1.54 -4.43 3.11
CA LEU A 103 -1.10 -3.59 4.24
C LEU A 103 -0.59 -4.40 5.45
N SER A 104 -0.76 -5.73 5.43
CA SER A 104 -0.28 -6.63 6.48
C SER A 104 1.24 -6.80 6.39
N ARG A 105 1.95 -6.44 7.47
CA ARG A 105 3.42 -6.63 7.56
C ARG A 105 3.81 -8.11 7.50
N ARG A 106 3.02 -8.99 8.11
CA ARG A 106 3.29 -10.44 8.12
C ARG A 106 3.25 -11.00 6.72
N VAL A 107 2.17 -10.70 5.99
CA VAL A 107 2.01 -11.18 4.62
C VAL A 107 3.07 -10.55 3.70
N ALA A 108 3.35 -9.25 3.83
CA ALA A 108 4.42 -8.63 3.05
C ALA A 108 5.79 -9.28 3.30
N TYR A 109 6.08 -9.66 4.55
CA TYR A 109 7.28 -10.39 4.90
C TYR A 109 7.30 -11.79 4.28
N GLU A 110 6.21 -12.55 4.39
CA GLU A 110 6.07 -13.88 3.79
C GLU A 110 6.21 -13.83 2.27
N GLU A 111 5.57 -12.88 1.59
CA GLU A 111 5.70 -12.66 0.15
C GLU A 111 7.13 -12.32 -0.25
N ALA A 112 7.81 -11.46 0.53
CA ALA A 112 9.21 -11.15 0.31
C ALA A 112 10.11 -12.38 0.48
N GLN A 113 9.82 -13.25 1.44
CA GLN A 113 10.54 -14.51 1.63
C GLN A 113 10.27 -15.50 0.49
N ARG A 114 9.00 -15.63 0.04
CA ARG A 114 8.64 -16.45 -1.13
C ARG A 114 9.35 -15.94 -2.39
N ALA A 115 9.37 -14.63 -2.62
CA ALA A 115 10.06 -14.03 -3.77
C ALA A 115 11.58 -14.24 -3.72
N LYS A 116 12.19 -14.24 -2.52
CA LYS A 116 13.60 -14.59 -2.34
C LYS A 116 13.85 -16.08 -2.63
N ALA A 117 13.00 -16.96 -2.13
CA ALA A 117 13.10 -18.40 -2.35
C ALA A 117 12.95 -18.77 -3.84
N GLU A 118 11.99 -18.16 -4.55
CA GLU A 118 11.79 -18.35 -6.00
C GLU A 118 13.01 -17.86 -6.82
N ARG A 119 13.62 -16.73 -6.42
CA ARG A 119 14.88 -16.27 -7.04
C ARG A 119 16.05 -17.21 -6.77
N ALA A 120 16.15 -17.78 -5.57
CA ALA A 120 17.21 -18.74 -5.26
C ALA A 120 17.10 -20.03 -6.10
N LYS A 121 15.87 -20.50 -6.38
CA LYS A 121 15.63 -21.68 -7.24
C LYS A 121 16.08 -21.48 -8.69
N THR A 122 16.06 -20.24 -9.19
CA THR A 122 16.44 -19.93 -10.58
C THR A 122 17.93 -19.69 -10.74
N VAL A 123 18.62 -19.19 -9.72
CA VAL A 123 20.07 -18.94 -9.76
C VAL A 123 20.90 -20.24 -9.73
N HIS A 124 20.39 -21.31 -9.10
CA HIS A 124 21.13 -22.59 -9.00
C HIS A 124 20.87 -23.61 -10.12
N LYS A 125 20.13 -23.25 -11.17
CA LYS A 125 20.04 -24.11 -12.36
C LYS A 125 21.19 -23.76 -13.31
N LEU A 126 22.40 -24.26 -13.03
CA LEU A 126 23.34 -24.49 -14.13
C LEU A 126 22.66 -25.50 -15.08
N PRO A 127 22.66 -25.24 -16.41
CA PRO A 127 22.13 -26.20 -17.37
C PRO A 127 22.85 -27.54 -17.22
N SER A 128 22.09 -28.64 -17.33
CA SER A 128 22.66 -29.99 -17.46
C SER A 128 23.67 -29.97 -18.62
N GLY A 129 24.97 -30.04 -18.31
CA GLY A 129 26.05 -29.96 -19.30
C GLY A 129 26.98 -28.74 -19.20
N ALA A 130 26.81 -27.84 -18.23
CA ALA A 130 27.78 -26.78 -17.99
C ALA A 130 29.12 -27.37 -17.48
N LYS A 131 30.13 -27.39 -18.35
CA LYS A 131 31.51 -27.75 -18.00
C LYS A 131 32.08 -26.67 -17.09
N LEU A 132 32.45 -27.04 -15.86
CA LEU A 132 33.35 -26.24 -15.03
C LEU A 132 34.74 -26.35 -15.64
N ASN A 133 35.19 -25.33 -16.35
CA ASN A 133 36.61 -25.20 -16.68
C ASN A 133 37.35 -24.85 -15.39
N TYR A 134 38.06 -25.81 -14.81
CA TYR A 134 39.21 -25.57 -13.94
C TYR A 134 40.48 -25.61 -14.78
#